data_AF-A0A2D5UHQ4-F1
#
_entry.id   AF-A0A2D5UHQ4-F1
#
_cell.length_a   1.000
_cell.length_b   1.000
_cell.length_c   1.000
_cell.angle_alpha   90.00
_cell.angle_beta   90.00
_cell.angle_gamma   90.00
#
_symmetry.space_group_name_H-M   'P 1'
#
loop_
_entity.id
_entity.type
_entity.pdbx_description
1 polymer ?
#
loop_
_entity_poly.entity_id
_entity_poly.type
_entity_poly.pdbx_seq_one_letter_code
_entity_poly.pdbx_strand_id
1 'polypeptide(L)'
;MENRHDIKKRMIASAAKMWGITSKEMKTVDPLISLLIDACASEIENISISINEVRQNMQMKLMELLTPHNLISPVPARAIMHAHPFEYCSRVMEDHEFYFKKTSQIDKEEPVMEIFLSPIREHTLYDADVQFIASGNTLFRIDSSSRKTKVCSTKSREGLVDVLWIGMRLNKSVTSLKGMSFYFDIENVNDLEEKLFFNALKTGIWEINNIKLNVHSGYCDTEINNNKKQIKLPTSEFNTSFALSHHVLDFYKKYFISFSDDQTDSLITQDSYIVYPDSFTQIFDQVDLEVIDSKLVWIKVSFPQYIAQQLLDHVVCTVNCFPVINRKTEKIVITGYERIKELWAEPHEVFFDLKNIICDEELEIILGDSEPKNMEGKALLTLRKDNIGRMDRNNAVDMITRTINAYKSEYAAFSKIKSIEPGDVEKLYDAIRPFEHGIDEIRNYTTGTNPYIMLKTDPAKEDVEVELSYYLTNGSLGNQIPAYEPINFDGADLIKNKLFLMTQSMGGTDVKQDEDLMREFRYSVLSHGRLVTIEDIKALCESQYGKYADAIEVKKDVETNTQNQSGLTRIISISINLKKNIGLKPEEIKFLRDDLQLQLEENSLNVLPFKVILFNKN
;
A
#
# COMPACT_ATOMS: atom_id res chain seq x y z
N MET A 1 -9.62 21.61 31.94
CA MET A 1 -9.41 22.98 31.46
C MET A 1 -9.78 23.94 32.57
N GLU A 2 -8.88 24.84 32.95
CA GLU A 2 -9.20 25.89 33.91
C GLU A 2 -9.83 27.08 33.17
N ASN A 3 -10.97 27.58 33.64
CA ASN A 3 -11.67 28.70 33.03
C ASN A 3 -11.14 30.03 33.58
N ARG A 4 -10.98 31.06 32.73
CA ARG A 4 -10.61 32.43 33.10
C ARG A 4 -11.28 32.93 34.37
N HIS A 5 -12.58 32.68 34.53
CA HIS A 5 -13.35 33.16 35.68
C HIS A 5 -12.91 32.51 36.99
N ASP A 6 -12.50 31.24 36.94
CA ASP A 6 -12.05 30.49 38.11
C ASP A 6 -10.60 30.82 38.46
N ILE A 7 -9.75 31.10 37.47
CA ILE A 7 -8.42 31.68 37.68
C ILE A 7 -8.55 33.06 38.33
N LYS A 8 -9.37 33.94 37.75
CA LYS A 8 -9.64 35.29 38.27
C LYS A 8 -10.14 35.25 39.71
N LYS A 9 -11.13 34.40 40.03
CA LYS A 9 -11.65 34.24 41.40
C LYS A 9 -10.58 33.80 42.38
N ARG A 10 -9.70 32.86 42.01
CA ARG A 10 -8.59 32.41 42.85
C ARG A 10 -7.56 33.52 43.06
N MET A 11 -7.24 34.28 42.01
CA MET A 11 -6.32 35.42 42.11
C MET A 11 -6.87 36.52 43.04
N ILE A 12 -8.16 36.86 42.90
CA ILE A 12 -8.88 37.78 43.79
C ILE A 12 -8.85 37.26 45.23
N ALA A 13 -9.14 35.98 45.46
CA ALA A 13 -9.11 35.39 46.81
C ALA A 13 -7.71 35.42 47.44
N SER A 14 -6.66 35.11 46.66
CA SER A 14 -5.27 35.14 47.12
C SER A 14 -4.77 36.54 47.44
N ALA A 15 -5.06 37.52 46.58
CA ALA A 15 -4.66 38.90 46.81
C ALA A 15 -5.46 39.56 47.95
N ALA A 16 -6.75 39.22 48.11
CA ALA A 16 -7.55 39.64 49.27
C ALA A 16 -6.96 39.08 50.57
N LYS A 17 -6.55 37.81 50.58
CA LYS A 17 -5.88 37.17 51.72
C LYS A 17 -4.52 37.83 52.05
N MET A 18 -3.71 38.16 51.06
CA MET A 18 -2.43 38.86 51.28
C MET A 18 -2.60 40.27 51.83
N TRP A 19 -3.65 40.98 51.40
CA TRP A 19 -3.93 42.34 51.87
C TRP A 19 -4.75 42.39 53.17
N GLY A 20 -5.17 41.24 53.70
CA GLY A 20 -5.98 41.16 54.92
C GLY A 20 -7.41 41.73 54.75
N ILE A 21 -7.89 41.80 53.52
CA ILE A 21 -9.17 42.40 53.12
C ILE A 21 -10.11 41.28 52.67
N THR A 22 -11.43 41.47 52.80
CA THR A 22 -12.39 40.47 52.30
C THR A 22 -12.55 40.54 50.78
N SER A 23 -12.84 39.41 50.12
CA SER A 23 -12.99 39.34 48.66
C SER A 23 -14.11 40.25 48.10
N LYS A 24 -15.02 40.74 48.95
CA LYS A 24 -16.07 41.71 48.60
C LYS A 24 -15.57 43.16 48.58
N GLU A 25 -14.68 43.52 49.50
CA GLU A 25 -14.03 44.84 49.59
C GLU A 25 -12.97 45.03 48.48
N MET A 26 -12.57 43.96 47.81
CA MET A 26 -11.70 44.04 46.64
C MET A 26 -12.35 44.73 45.44
N LYS A 27 -13.68 44.81 45.39
CA LYS A 27 -14.43 45.55 44.36
C LYS A 27 -14.40 47.07 44.57
N THR A 28 -14.03 47.53 45.77
CA THR A 28 -13.87 48.95 46.12
C THR A 28 -12.44 49.45 45.98
N VAL A 29 -11.50 48.56 45.63
CA VAL A 29 -10.12 48.87 45.30
C VAL A 29 -10.04 49.43 43.87
N ASP A 30 -8.99 50.20 43.56
CA ASP A 30 -8.75 50.83 42.25
C ASP A 30 -9.11 49.90 41.06
N PRO A 31 -9.94 50.35 40.10
CA PRO A 31 -10.29 49.60 38.89
C PRO A 31 -9.09 49.05 38.10
N LEU A 32 -7.92 49.71 38.18
CA LEU A 32 -6.69 49.24 37.57
C LEU A 32 -6.27 47.85 38.08
N ILE A 33 -6.51 47.55 39.35
CA ILE A 33 -6.19 46.24 39.95
C ILE A 33 -7.10 45.15 39.37
N SER A 34 -8.39 45.44 39.16
CA SER A 34 -9.27 44.48 38.48
C SER A 34 -8.80 44.24 37.05
N LEU A 35 -8.37 45.28 36.34
CA LEU A 35 -7.90 45.18 34.95
C LEU A 35 -6.58 44.41 34.84
N LEU A 36 -5.65 44.61 35.78
CA LEU A 36 -4.42 43.84 35.89
C LEU A 36 -4.68 42.38 36.24
N ILE A 37 -5.58 42.10 37.19
CA ILE A 37 -5.96 40.72 37.52
C ILE A 37 -6.66 40.06 36.32
N ASP A 38 -7.48 40.80 35.57
CA ASP A 38 -8.14 40.30 34.36
C ASP A 38 -7.17 39.99 33.23
N ALA A 39 -6.14 40.82 33.04
CA ALA A 39 -5.07 40.60 32.08
C ALA A 39 -4.22 39.40 32.50
N CYS A 40 -3.76 39.34 33.75
CA CYS A 40 -2.99 38.20 34.26
C CYS A 40 -3.78 36.89 34.24
N ALA A 41 -5.09 36.91 34.54
CA ALA A 41 -5.93 35.72 34.43
C ALA A 41 -6.04 35.23 32.98
N SER A 42 -6.08 36.15 32.00
CA SER A 42 -6.07 35.82 30.58
C SER A 42 -4.73 35.21 30.16
N GLU A 43 -3.60 35.76 30.62
CA GLU A 43 -2.28 35.19 30.33
C GLU A 43 -2.09 33.81 30.94
N ILE A 44 -2.56 33.59 32.18
CA ILE A 44 -2.51 32.28 32.82
C ILE A 44 -3.41 31.27 32.10
N GLU A 45 -4.57 31.68 31.62
CA GLU A 45 -5.44 30.85 30.79
C GLU A 45 -4.73 30.44 29.49
N ASN A 46 -4.10 31.39 28.79
CA ASN A 46 -3.31 31.12 27.58
C ASN A 46 -2.16 30.14 27.85
N ILE A 47 -1.45 30.30 28.97
CA ILE A 47 -0.40 29.37 29.42
C ILE A 47 -1.01 27.99 29.70
N SER A 48 -2.16 27.91 30.36
CA SER A 48 -2.84 26.64 30.67
C SER A 48 -3.27 25.89 29.39
N ILE A 49 -3.80 26.61 28.40
CA ILE A 49 -4.13 26.07 27.08
C ILE A 49 -2.86 25.54 26.42
N SER A 50 -1.81 26.36 26.36
CA SER A 50 -0.51 25.98 25.76
C SER A 50 0.11 24.75 26.44
N ILE A 51 0.01 24.62 27.76
CA ILE A 51 0.50 23.44 28.50
C ILE A 51 -0.28 22.19 28.11
N ASN A 52 -1.61 22.29 27.95
CA ASN A 52 -2.42 21.13 27.55
C ASN A 52 -2.11 20.72 26.11
N GLU A 53 -1.92 21.66 25.20
CA GLU A 53 -1.49 21.41 23.82
C GLU A 53 -0.13 20.70 23.79
N VAL A 54 0.86 21.20 24.54
CA VAL A 54 2.18 20.57 24.65
C VAL A 54 2.07 19.14 25.22
N ARG A 55 1.20 18.91 26.20
CA ARG A 55 0.99 17.57 26.77
C ARG A 55 0.40 16.59 25.75
N GLN A 56 -0.61 17.02 24.98
CA GLN A 56 -1.20 16.19 23.92
C GLN A 56 -0.17 15.88 22.84
N ASN A 57 0.59 16.89 22.40
CA ASN A 57 1.64 16.73 21.40
C ASN A 57 2.75 15.80 21.88
N MET A 58 3.19 15.93 23.14
CA MET A 58 4.19 15.02 23.72
C MET A 58 3.68 13.58 23.79
N GLN A 59 2.40 13.37 24.15
CA GLN A 59 1.80 12.05 24.16
C GLN A 59 1.78 11.44 22.75
N MET A 60 1.29 12.18 21.76
CA MET A 60 1.28 11.73 20.35
C MET A 60 2.70 11.42 19.87
N LYS A 61 3.66 12.30 20.15
CA LYS A 61 5.07 12.13 19.76
C LYS A 61 5.70 10.89 20.37
N LEU A 62 5.44 10.61 21.65
CA LEU A 62 5.91 9.39 22.29
C LEU A 62 5.30 8.15 21.64
N MET A 63 4.03 8.20 21.27
CA MET A 63 3.36 7.09 20.58
C MET A 63 3.94 6.88 19.18
N GLU A 64 4.20 7.94 18.42
CA GLU A 64 4.90 7.87 17.12
C GLU A 64 6.29 7.25 17.27
N LEU A 65 7.09 7.71 18.24
CA LEU A 65 8.48 7.24 18.44
C LEU A 65 8.57 5.79 18.92
N LEU A 66 7.58 5.32 19.68
CA LEU A 66 7.55 3.97 20.23
C LEU A 66 6.86 2.96 19.31
N THR A 67 6.14 3.42 18.29
CA THR A 67 5.47 2.56 17.33
C THR A 67 6.39 2.30 16.13
N PRO A 68 6.63 1.04 15.76
CA PRO A 68 7.37 0.69 14.56
C PRO A 68 6.84 1.43 13.31
N HIS A 69 7.75 2.02 12.55
CA HIS A 69 7.39 2.87 11.41
C HIS A 69 6.55 2.15 10.36
N ASN A 70 6.77 0.85 10.14
CA ASN A 70 6.00 0.05 9.18
C ASN A 70 4.50 -0.04 9.52
N LEU A 71 4.09 0.20 10.77
CA LEU A 71 2.68 0.23 11.17
C LEU A 71 2.01 1.58 10.93
N ILE A 72 2.79 2.66 10.89
CA ILE A 72 2.29 4.05 10.73
C ILE A 72 2.41 4.53 9.28
N SER A 73 3.37 3.99 8.54
CA SER A 73 3.66 4.28 7.13
C SER A 73 2.42 4.15 6.24
N PRO A 74 2.29 4.95 5.17
CA PRO A 74 1.27 4.68 4.17
C PRO A 74 1.49 3.30 3.57
N VAL A 75 0.40 2.64 3.19
CA VAL A 75 0.41 1.37 2.48
C VAL A 75 -0.06 1.63 1.05
N PRO A 76 0.70 1.29 0.02
CA PRO A 76 0.26 1.42 -1.36
C PRO A 76 -0.86 0.44 -1.70
N ALA A 77 -1.80 0.90 -2.53
CA ALA A 77 -2.80 0.01 -3.13
C ALA A 77 -2.12 -1.04 -4.02
N ARG A 78 -2.75 -2.20 -4.18
CA ARG A 78 -2.22 -3.33 -4.94
C ARG A 78 -3.27 -3.96 -5.84
N ALA A 79 -2.82 -4.55 -6.94
CA ALA A 79 -3.65 -5.21 -7.94
C ALA A 79 -2.85 -6.27 -8.72
N ILE A 80 -3.54 -7.05 -9.55
CA ILE A 80 -2.93 -7.86 -10.60
C ILE A 80 -3.10 -7.14 -11.93
N MET A 81 -2.02 -7.02 -12.68
CA MET A 81 -2.01 -6.43 -14.01
C MET A 81 -1.74 -7.49 -15.06
N HIS A 82 -2.36 -7.34 -16.23
CA HIS A 82 -2.06 -8.09 -17.43
C HIS A 82 -1.33 -7.18 -18.42
N ALA A 83 -0.26 -7.68 -19.03
CA ALA A 83 0.43 -6.99 -20.12
C ALA A 83 0.84 -7.97 -21.20
N HIS A 84 0.72 -7.59 -22.47
CA HIS A 84 1.17 -8.43 -23.58
C HIS A 84 2.45 -7.84 -24.19
N PRO A 85 3.52 -8.63 -24.37
CA PRO A 85 4.76 -8.13 -24.93
C PRO A 85 4.61 -7.85 -26.44
N PHE A 86 5.35 -6.87 -26.95
CA PHE A 86 5.43 -6.62 -28.39
C PHE A 86 6.32 -7.65 -29.09
N GLU A 87 7.42 -8.04 -28.44
CA GLU A 87 8.31 -9.11 -28.89
C GLU A 87 7.83 -10.49 -28.41
N TYR A 88 8.42 -11.56 -28.94
CA TYR A 88 8.06 -12.94 -28.57
C TYR A 88 8.33 -13.26 -27.09
N CYS A 89 9.27 -12.54 -26.47
CA CYS A 89 9.60 -12.60 -25.06
C CYS A 89 10.07 -11.21 -24.62
N SER A 90 9.53 -10.70 -23.53
CA SER A 90 9.96 -9.42 -22.92
C SER A 90 9.97 -9.54 -21.41
N ARG A 91 10.58 -8.57 -20.73
CA ARG A 91 10.62 -8.52 -19.26
C ARG A 91 10.02 -7.23 -18.75
N VAL A 92 9.22 -7.35 -17.71
CA VAL A 92 8.74 -6.20 -16.96
C VAL A 92 9.58 -6.08 -15.70
N MET A 93 10.14 -4.89 -15.50
CA MET A 93 11.09 -4.56 -14.44
C MET A 93 10.41 -3.71 -13.36
N GLU A 94 10.96 -3.68 -12.14
CA GLU A 94 10.40 -2.89 -11.02
C GLU A 94 10.43 -1.38 -11.23
N ASP A 95 11.24 -0.89 -12.17
CA ASP A 95 11.34 0.52 -12.58
C ASP A 95 10.37 0.89 -13.70
N HIS A 96 9.61 -0.07 -14.25
CA HIS A 96 8.53 0.25 -15.18
C HIS A 96 7.37 0.90 -14.43
N GLU A 97 7.00 2.09 -14.88
CA GLU A 97 5.93 2.90 -14.30
C GLU A 97 4.72 2.90 -15.22
N PHE A 98 3.68 2.22 -14.77
CA PHE A 98 2.37 2.17 -15.42
C PHE A 98 1.49 3.22 -14.77
N TYR A 99 0.60 3.89 -15.51
CA TYR A 99 -0.24 4.92 -14.91
C TYR A 99 -1.70 4.86 -15.36
N PHE A 100 -2.58 5.16 -14.41
CA PHE A 100 -4.01 5.33 -14.62
C PHE A 100 -4.40 6.79 -14.40
N LYS A 101 -5.18 7.34 -15.34
CA LYS A 101 -5.69 8.71 -15.27
C LYS A 101 -7.02 8.73 -14.54
N LYS A 102 -7.00 9.10 -13.26
CA LYS A 102 -8.19 9.21 -12.42
C LYS A 102 -8.74 10.63 -12.49
N THR A 103 -9.98 10.76 -12.95
CA THR A 103 -10.73 12.02 -12.90
C THR A 103 -11.47 12.10 -11.58
N SER A 104 -11.40 13.24 -10.90
CA SER A 104 -12.22 13.49 -9.72
C SER A 104 -13.70 13.50 -10.10
N GLN A 105 -14.53 12.82 -9.31
CA GLN A 105 -15.99 12.80 -9.52
C GLN A 105 -16.69 14.03 -8.90
N ILE A 106 -15.97 14.80 -8.08
CA ILE A 106 -16.56 15.85 -7.23
C ILE A 106 -16.55 17.21 -7.95
N ASP A 107 -15.54 17.50 -8.77
CA ASP A 107 -15.49 18.71 -9.60
C ASP A 107 -14.86 18.42 -10.97
N LYS A 108 -15.56 18.83 -12.05
CA LYS A 108 -15.07 18.67 -13.44
C LYS A 108 -13.90 19.60 -13.78
N GLU A 109 -13.56 20.53 -12.90
CA GLU A 109 -12.45 21.48 -13.04
C GLU A 109 -11.17 21.01 -12.32
N GLU A 110 -11.21 19.93 -11.53
CA GLU A 110 -10.00 19.39 -10.91
C GLU A 110 -9.10 18.71 -11.97
N PRO A 111 -7.76 18.89 -11.86
CA PRO A 111 -6.83 18.28 -12.79
C PRO A 111 -6.93 16.76 -12.76
N VAL A 112 -6.75 16.12 -13.91
CA VAL A 112 -6.67 14.65 -14.02
C VAL A 112 -5.45 14.18 -13.24
N MET A 113 -5.68 13.35 -12.21
CA MET A 113 -4.61 12.79 -11.40
C MET A 113 -4.05 11.54 -12.07
N GLU A 114 -2.73 11.42 -12.12
CA GLU A 114 -2.04 10.22 -12.59
C GLU A 114 -1.64 9.36 -11.40
N ILE A 115 -2.16 8.14 -11.34
CA ILE A 115 -1.83 7.16 -10.30
C ILE A 115 -0.87 6.14 -10.89
N PHE A 116 0.34 6.09 -10.38
CA PHE A 116 1.40 5.20 -10.86
C PHE A 116 1.36 3.84 -10.18
N LEU A 117 1.61 2.78 -10.94
CA LEU A 117 1.68 1.39 -10.54
C LEU A 117 3.02 0.84 -11.04
N SER A 118 3.77 0.16 -10.18
CA SER A 118 4.98 -0.58 -10.60
C SER A 118 4.87 -2.06 -10.23
N PRO A 119 5.49 -2.96 -11.00
CA PRO A 119 5.62 -4.36 -10.65
C PRO A 119 6.38 -4.53 -9.34
N ILE A 120 6.05 -5.60 -8.62
CA ILE A 120 6.69 -5.92 -7.34
C ILE A 120 8.09 -6.51 -7.54
N ARG A 121 8.27 -7.27 -8.63
CA ARG A 121 9.54 -7.91 -9.01
C ARG A 121 9.63 -8.03 -10.53
N GLU A 122 10.76 -8.52 -11.03
CA GLU A 122 10.94 -8.83 -12.45
C GLU A 122 10.05 -10.00 -12.88
N HIS A 123 9.35 -9.85 -14.00
CA HIS A 123 8.50 -10.89 -14.59
C HIS A 123 8.80 -11.05 -16.09
N THR A 124 8.95 -12.30 -16.54
CA THR A 124 9.09 -12.62 -17.98
C THR A 124 7.71 -12.80 -18.60
N LEU A 125 7.46 -12.13 -19.71
CA LEU A 125 6.23 -12.22 -20.49
C LEU A 125 6.52 -12.88 -21.83
N TYR A 126 5.54 -13.62 -22.34
CA TYR A 126 5.62 -14.33 -23.63
C TYR A 126 4.54 -13.82 -24.58
N ASP A 127 4.78 -13.80 -25.88
CA ASP A 127 3.70 -13.60 -26.87
C ASP A 127 2.81 -14.85 -26.89
N ALA A 128 1.92 -14.88 -25.91
CA ALA A 128 0.98 -15.94 -25.65
C ALA A 128 -0.35 -15.35 -25.15
N ASP A 129 -1.47 -15.94 -25.56
CA ASP A 129 -2.80 -15.61 -25.03
C ASP A 129 -3.64 -16.88 -24.88
N VAL A 130 -4.40 -16.99 -23.80
CA VAL A 130 -5.42 -18.04 -23.67
C VAL A 130 -6.65 -17.63 -24.48
N GLN A 131 -7.04 -18.44 -25.46
CA GLN A 131 -8.19 -18.13 -26.34
C GLN A 131 -9.42 -18.97 -26.03
N PHE A 132 -9.22 -20.22 -25.60
CA PHE A 132 -10.33 -21.13 -25.33
C PHE A 132 -10.13 -21.86 -24.01
N ILE A 133 -11.23 -22.11 -23.31
CA ILE A 133 -11.29 -22.98 -22.14
C ILE A 133 -12.44 -23.96 -22.35
N ALA A 134 -12.17 -25.25 -22.17
CA ALA A 134 -13.22 -26.28 -22.22
C ALA A 134 -13.26 -27.09 -20.91
N SER A 135 -14.46 -27.33 -20.41
CA SER A 135 -14.71 -28.08 -19.16
C SER A 135 -16.04 -28.82 -19.25
N GLY A 136 -16.12 -30.07 -18.82
CA GLY A 136 -17.34 -30.87 -18.95
C GLY A 136 -17.88 -30.88 -20.38
N ASN A 137 -19.00 -30.19 -20.57
CA ASN A 137 -19.75 -30.09 -21.82
C ASN A 137 -19.78 -28.67 -22.41
N THR A 138 -18.96 -27.76 -21.89
CA THR A 138 -18.97 -26.34 -22.23
C THR A 138 -17.64 -25.92 -22.84
N LEU A 139 -17.72 -25.13 -23.90
CA LEU A 139 -16.58 -24.45 -24.51
C LEU A 139 -16.77 -22.94 -24.37
N PHE A 140 -15.72 -22.29 -23.88
CA PHE A 140 -15.67 -20.86 -23.69
C PHE A 140 -14.56 -20.25 -24.55
N ARG A 141 -14.81 -19.04 -25.03
CA ARG A 141 -13.82 -18.19 -25.71
C ARG A 141 -13.48 -17.01 -24.82
N ILE A 142 -12.19 -16.72 -24.72
CA ILE A 142 -11.66 -15.56 -24.02
C ILE A 142 -11.31 -14.50 -25.06
N ASP A 143 -11.83 -13.29 -24.87
CA ASP A 143 -11.51 -12.14 -25.73
C ASP A 143 -10.15 -11.52 -25.37
N SER A 144 -9.71 -10.53 -26.16
CA SER A 144 -8.44 -9.83 -25.91
C SER A 144 -8.40 -9.01 -24.61
N SER A 145 -9.56 -8.77 -24.00
CA SER A 145 -9.72 -8.09 -22.71
C SER A 145 -9.89 -9.10 -21.56
N SER A 146 -9.52 -10.37 -21.78
CA SER A 146 -9.65 -11.46 -20.82
C SER A 146 -11.08 -11.78 -20.38
N ARG A 147 -12.11 -11.35 -21.13
CA ARG A 147 -13.51 -11.65 -20.81
C ARG A 147 -13.93 -12.99 -21.38
N LYS A 148 -14.58 -13.79 -20.55
CA LYS A 148 -15.05 -15.14 -20.89
C LYS A 148 -16.45 -15.09 -21.51
N THR A 149 -16.61 -15.69 -22.68
CA THR A 149 -17.90 -15.85 -23.37
C THR A 149 -18.18 -17.31 -23.67
N LYS A 150 -19.41 -17.75 -23.43
CA LYS A 150 -19.81 -19.13 -23.71
C LYS A 150 -20.06 -19.29 -25.21
N VAL A 151 -19.34 -20.21 -25.85
CA VAL A 151 -19.47 -20.50 -27.28
C VAL A 151 -20.54 -21.57 -27.48
N CYS A 152 -20.38 -22.71 -26.81
CA CYS A 152 -21.32 -23.83 -26.96
C CYS A 152 -21.51 -24.62 -25.66
N SER A 153 -22.54 -25.46 -25.66
CA SER A 153 -22.90 -26.35 -24.56
C SER A 153 -23.56 -27.60 -25.13
N THR A 154 -22.95 -28.77 -24.97
CA THR A 154 -23.57 -30.03 -25.37
C THR A 154 -24.44 -30.61 -24.23
N LYS A 155 -25.49 -31.35 -24.59
CA LYS A 155 -26.27 -32.18 -23.64
C LYS A 155 -25.80 -33.63 -23.59
N SER A 156 -24.67 -33.96 -24.24
CA SER A 156 -24.10 -35.31 -24.24
C SER A 156 -23.88 -35.84 -22.82
N ARG A 157 -24.06 -37.16 -22.61
CA ARG A 157 -23.79 -37.83 -21.34
C ARG A 157 -22.29 -38.06 -21.10
N GLU A 158 -21.48 -38.01 -22.15
CA GLU A 158 -20.03 -38.16 -22.10
C GLU A 158 -19.40 -36.77 -22.11
N GLY A 159 -19.18 -36.22 -20.91
CA GLY A 159 -18.49 -34.95 -20.73
C GLY A 159 -17.04 -35.12 -20.31
N LEU A 160 -16.27 -34.05 -20.42
CA LEU A 160 -14.92 -33.95 -19.84
C LEU A 160 -15.04 -33.92 -18.31
N VAL A 161 -15.03 -35.09 -17.66
CA VAL A 161 -15.12 -35.20 -16.20
C VAL A 161 -13.77 -34.87 -15.58
N ASP A 162 -13.76 -33.98 -14.57
CA ASP A 162 -12.59 -33.60 -13.79
C ASP A 162 -11.37 -33.16 -14.63
N VAL A 163 -11.63 -32.62 -15.81
CA VAL A 163 -10.60 -32.12 -16.73
C VAL A 163 -10.94 -30.72 -17.20
N LEU A 164 -9.93 -29.85 -17.18
CA LEU A 164 -9.94 -28.51 -17.76
C LEU A 164 -8.96 -28.48 -18.92
N TRP A 165 -9.44 -28.11 -20.10
CA TRP A 165 -8.60 -27.87 -21.27
C TRP A 165 -8.41 -26.37 -21.47
N ILE A 166 -7.17 -25.95 -21.67
CA ILE A 166 -6.77 -24.56 -21.89
C ILE A 166 -6.13 -24.49 -23.28
N GLY A 167 -6.79 -23.80 -24.20
CA GLY A 167 -6.32 -23.56 -25.57
C GLY A 167 -5.57 -22.24 -25.65
N MET A 168 -4.25 -22.31 -25.85
CA MET A 168 -3.35 -21.17 -25.82
C MET A 168 -2.78 -20.88 -27.21
N ARG A 169 -2.90 -19.63 -27.67
CA ARG A 169 -2.15 -19.11 -28.81
C ARG A 169 -0.73 -18.84 -28.31
N LEU A 170 0.25 -19.46 -28.93
CA LEU A 170 1.67 -19.24 -28.63
C LEU A 170 2.40 -18.83 -29.90
N ASN A 171 3.27 -17.83 -29.82
CA ASN A 171 4.14 -17.49 -30.93
C ASN A 171 5.13 -18.63 -31.20
N LYS A 172 5.28 -19.02 -32.47
CA LYS A 172 6.17 -20.12 -32.91
C LYS A 172 7.64 -19.89 -32.57
N SER A 173 8.04 -18.64 -32.34
CA SER A 173 9.41 -18.29 -31.92
C SER A 173 9.67 -18.56 -30.43
N VAL A 174 8.63 -18.83 -29.63
CA VAL A 174 8.79 -19.21 -28.22
C VAL A 174 9.18 -20.68 -28.14
N THR A 175 10.43 -20.94 -27.80
CA THR A 175 10.97 -22.30 -27.68
C THR A 175 10.85 -22.87 -26.27
N SER A 176 10.80 -22.01 -25.25
CA SER A 176 10.77 -22.38 -23.84
C SER A 176 9.57 -21.78 -23.12
N LEU A 177 8.91 -22.56 -22.27
CA LEU A 177 7.86 -22.07 -21.36
C LEU A 177 8.36 -21.92 -19.92
N LYS A 178 9.67 -22.06 -19.69
CA LYS A 178 10.26 -21.94 -18.36
C LYS A 178 9.93 -20.58 -17.76
N GLY A 179 9.28 -20.56 -16.60
CA GLY A 179 8.93 -19.32 -15.93
C GLY A 179 7.61 -18.69 -16.38
N MET A 180 6.90 -19.31 -17.32
CA MET A 180 5.55 -18.89 -17.67
C MET A 180 4.59 -19.19 -16.52
N SER A 181 3.83 -18.17 -16.11
CA SER A 181 2.83 -18.25 -15.05
C SER A 181 1.42 -18.12 -15.61
N PHE A 182 0.53 -19.01 -15.18
CA PHE A 182 -0.90 -18.97 -15.42
C PHE A 182 -1.58 -18.35 -14.21
N TYR A 183 -2.35 -17.30 -14.46
CA TYR A 183 -3.23 -16.69 -13.49
C TYR A 183 -4.62 -17.30 -13.61
N PHE A 184 -5.18 -17.70 -12.47
CA PHE A 184 -6.53 -18.24 -12.36
C PHE A 184 -7.36 -17.34 -11.47
N ASP A 185 -8.58 -17.06 -11.90
CA ASP A 185 -9.61 -16.43 -11.09
C ASP A 185 -10.92 -17.20 -11.21
N ILE A 186 -11.81 -17.04 -10.23
CA ILE A 186 -13.14 -17.65 -10.24
C ILE A 186 -14.17 -16.61 -9.86
N GLU A 187 -15.05 -16.30 -10.81
CA GLU A 187 -16.08 -15.30 -10.61
C GLU A 187 -17.35 -15.91 -10.00
N ASN A 188 -18.05 -15.15 -9.14
CA ASN A 188 -19.38 -15.48 -8.63
C ASN A 188 -19.51 -16.79 -7.82
N VAL A 189 -18.44 -17.22 -7.15
CA VAL A 189 -18.43 -18.43 -6.29
C VAL A 189 -18.33 -18.08 -4.81
N ASN A 190 -18.78 -19.00 -3.96
CA ASN A 190 -18.61 -18.85 -2.52
C ASN A 190 -17.18 -19.25 -2.07
N ASP A 191 -16.81 -18.87 -0.86
CA ASP A 191 -15.44 -19.09 -0.36
C ASP A 191 -15.05 -20.58 -0.24
N LEU A 192 -16.02 -21.46 -0.02
CA LEU A 192 -15.76 -22.90 0.09
C LEU A 192 -15.42 -23.48 -1.28
N GLU A 193 -16.20 -23.13 -2.30
CA GLU A 193 -15.95 -23.49 -3.70
C GLU A 193 -14.60 -22.95 -4.19
N GLU A 194 -14.28 -21.70 -3.88
CA GLU A 194 -12.99 -21.09 -4.21
C GLU A 194 -11.84 -21.90 -3.58
N LYS A 195 -11.91 -22.20 -2.27
CA LYS A 195 -10.89 -22.99 -1.57
C LYS A 195 -10.75 -24.39 -2.16
N LEU A 196 -11.86 -25.05 -2.49
CA LEU A 196 -11.84 -26.38 -3.10
C LEU A 196 -11.14 -26.36 -4.46
N PHE A 197 -11.46 -25.38 -5.31
CA PHE A 197 -10.81 -25.25 -6.62
C PHE A 197 -9.31 -25.02 -6.52
N PHE A 198 -8.86 -24.02 -5.75
CA PHE A 198 -7.42 -23.73 -5.66
C PHE A 198 -6.64 -24.87 -4.99
N ASN A 199 -7.25 -25.61 -4.06
CA ASN A 199 -6.63 -26.81 -3.51
C ASN A 199 -6.52 -27.93 -4.56
N ALA A 200 -7.57 -28.14 -5.37
CA ALA A 200 -7.53 -29.13 -6.43
C ALA A 200 -6.50 -28.76 -7.51
N LEU A 201 -6.43 -27.48 -7.89
CA LEU A 201 -5.47 -26.94 -8.86
C LEU A 201 -4.01 -27.19 -8.45
N LYS A 202 -3.68 -27.04 -7.15
CA LYS A 202 -2.35 -27.36 -6.60
C LYS A 202 -1.94 -28.82 -6.78
N THR A 203 -2.92 -29.73 -6.81
CA THR A 203 -2.71 -31.18 -6.98
C THR A 203 -2.98 -31.67 -8.40
N GLY A 204 -3.34 -30.75 -9.31
CA GLY A 204 -3.69 -31.06 -10.69
C GLY A 204 -2.51 -31.60 -11.48
N ILE A 205 -2.78 -32.55 -12.38
CA ILE A 205 -1.78 -33.10 -13.29
C ILE A 205 -1.89 -32.33 -14.61
N TRP A 206 -0.82 -31.65 -15.00
CA TRP A 206 -0.74 -30.84 -16.22
C TRP A 206 -0.04 -31.61 -17.33
N GLU A 207 -0.66 -31.67 -18.51
CA GLU A 207 -0.18 -32.42 -19.67
C GLU A 207 -0.25 -31.59 -20.95
N ILE A 208 0.81 -31.63 -21.77
CA ILE A 208 0.82 -31.16 -23.17
C ILE A 208 1.19 -32.36 -24.04
N ASN A 209 0.43 -32.66 -25.08
CA ASN A 209 0.66 -33.82 -25.95
C ASN A 209 0.81 -35.16 -25.19
N ASN A 210 0.08 -35.33 -24.08
CA ASN A 210 0.18 -36.47 -23.15
C ASN A 210 1.52 -36.60 -22.40
N ILE A 211 2.38 -35.57 -22.44
CA ILE A 211 3.60 -35.48 -21.64
C ILE A 211 3.31 -34.63 -20.41
N LYS A 212 3.60 -35.17 -19.23
CA LYS A 212 3.38 -34.49 -17.95
C LYS A 212 4.38 -33.35 -17.75
N LEU A 213 3.87 -32.21 -17.30
CA LEU A 213 4.65 -31.04 -16.97
C LEU A 213 4.90 -30.94 -15.47
N ASN A 214 6.09 -30.47 -15.10
CA ASN A 214 6.40 -30.07 -13.74
C ASN A 214 5.90 -28.64 -13.52
N VAL A 215 4.84 -28.53 -12.71
CA VAL A 215 4.24 -27.27 -12.27
C VAL A 215 4.45 -27.09 -10.78
N HIS A 216 4.56 -25.84 -10.35
CA HIS A 216 4.51 -25.48 -8.94
C HIS A 216 3.50 -24.37 -8.69
N SER A 217 2.96 -24.34 -7.47
CA SER A 217 2.02 -23.29 -7.06
C SER A 217 2.76 -22.02 -6.69
N GLY A 218 2.26 -20.89 -7.16
CA GLY A 218 2.88 -19.58 -7.04
C GLY A 218 3.65 -19.18 -8.29
N TYR A 219 4.56 -18.24 -8.11
CA TYR A 219 5.36 -17.66 -9.19
C TYR A 219 6.63 -18.48 -9.45
N CYS A 220 7.16 -18.42 -10.67
CA CYS A 220 8.49 -18.96 -10.94
C CYS A 220 9.55 -18.06 -10.32
N ASP A 221 10.40 -18.62 -9.45
CA ASP A 221 11.54 -17.89 -8.92
C ASP A 221 12.64 -17.91 -9.98
N THR A 222 12.76 -16.84 -10.75
CA THR A 222 14.07 -16.47 -11.29
C THR A 222 14.88 -16.05 -10.09
N GLU A 223 15.87 -16.86 -9.68
CA GLU A 223 16.82 -16.48 -8.63
C GLU A 223 17.23 -15.03 -8.88
N ILE A 224 16.86 -14.15 -7.95
CA ILE A 224 17.44 -12.83 -7.86
C ILE A 224 18.91 -13.11 -7.61
N ASN A 225 19.72 -13.06 -8.67
CA ASN A 225 21.16 -13.05 -8.57
C ASN A 225 21.51 -11.80 -7.76
N ASN A 226 21.55 -11.94 -6.44
CA ASN A 226 22.01 -10.98 -5.44
C ASN A 226 23.54 -10.72 -5.58
N ASN A 227 24.07 -10.83 -6.80
CA ASN A 227 25.47 -10.60 -7.15
C ASN A 227 25.75 -9.14 -7.51
N LYS A 228 24.73 -8.27 -7.58
CA LYS A 228 24.98 -6.83 -7.43
C LYS A 228 25.18 -6.56 -5.95
N LYS A 229 26.33 -6.01 -5.58
CA LYS A 229 26.58 -5.44 -4.24
C LYS A 229 25.57 -4.31 -3.99
N GLN A 230 24.31 -4.63 -3.71
CA GLN A 230 23.42 -3.69 -3.05
C GLN A 230 23.91 -3.60 -1.62
N ILE A 231 24.24 -2.37 -1.21
CA ILE A 231 24.47 -2.05 0.19
C ILE A 231 23.19 -2.50 0.92
N LYS A 232 23.30 -3.53 1.75
CA LYS A 232 22.20 -3.94 2.62
C LYS A 232 21.88 -2.73 3.50
N LEU A 233 20.77 -2.05 3.21
CA LEU A 233 20.18 -1.05 4.09
C LEU A 233 20.07 -1.68 5.49
N PRO A 234 20.84 -1.18 6.48
CA PRO A 234 21.11 -1.94 7.71
C PRO A 234 19.95 -1.94 8.72
N THR A 235 18.85 -1.25 8.44
CA THR A 235 17.76 -1.02 9.41
C THR A 235 16.39 -1.41 8.87
N SER A 236 15.55 -1.95 9.76
CA SER A 236 14.13 -2.25 9.52
C SER A 236 13.29 -1.04 9.09
N GLU A 237 13.81 0.18 9.31
CA GLU A 237 13.16 1.46 9.00
C GLU A 237 13.11 1.79 7.50
N PHE A 238 13.94 1.12 6.67
CA PHE A 238 14.03 1.34 5.22
C PHE A 238 13.75 0.07 4.40
N ASN A 239 13.06 -0.90 5.02
CA ASN A 239 12.74 -2.18 4.39
C ASN A 239 11.22 -2.43 4.33
N THR A 240 10.44 -1.35 4.42
CA THR A 240 8.96 -1.40 4.45
C THR A 240 8.44 -1.86 3.09
N SER A 241 9.03 -1.34 2.00
CA SER A 241 8.69 -1.76 0.64
C SER A 241 8.97 -3.24 0.41
N PHE A 242 10.07 -3.78 0.94
CA PHE A 242 10.42 -5.19 0.77
C PHE A 242 9.50 -6.12 1.55
N ALA A 243 9.25 -5.82 2.82
CA ALA A 243 8.33 -6.59 3.66
C ALA A 243 6.92 -6.60 3.05
N LEU A 244 6.45 -5.44 2.58
CA LEU A 244 5.17 -5.35 1.89
C LEU A 244 5.17 -6.13 0.58
N SER A 245 6.23 -6.05 -0.22
CA SER A 245 6.34 -6.78 -1.49
C SER A 245 6.17 -8.28 -1.28
N HIS A 246 6.82 -8.84 -0.25
CA HIS A 246 6.64 -10.25 0.12
C HIS A 246 5.20 -10.57 0.52
N HIS A 247 4.60 -9.78 1.40
CA HIS A 247 3.21 -9.96 1.82
C HIS A 247 2.23 -9.92 0.63
N VAL A 248 2.42 -9.00 -0.32
CA VAL A 248 1.58 -8.95 -1.54
C VAL A 248 1.79 -10.16 -2.44
N LEU A 249 3.04 -10.61 -2.61
CA LEU A 249 3.32 -11.82 -3.39
C LEU A 249 2.63 -13.03 -2.76
N ASP A 250 2.75 -13.22 -1.45
CA ASP A 250 2.11 -14.33 -0.74
C ASP A 250 0.58 -14.26 -0.77
N PHE A 251 -0.01 -13.06 -0.69
CA PHE A 251 -1.45 -12.84 -0.85
C PHE A 251 -1.97 -13.35 -2.20
N TYR A 252 -1.29 -12.99 -3.30
CA TYR A 252 -1.72 -13.39 -4.63
C TYR A 252 -1.22 -14.77 -5.07
N LYS A 253 -0.29 -15.38 -4.34
CA LYS A 253 0.37 -16.65 -4.68
C LYS A 253 -0.60 -17.79 -5.03
N LYS A 254 -1.74 -17.86 -4.33
CA LYS A 254 -2.76 -18.91 -4.57
C LYS A 254 -3.35 -18.89 -5.98
N TYR A 255 -3.35 -17.74 -6.64
CA TYR A 255 -3.92 -17.55 -7.97
C TYR A 255 -2.98 -17.93 -9.11
N PHE A 256 -1.71 -18.21 -8.80
CA PHE A 256 -0.69 -18.49 -9.82
C PHE A 256 -0.26 -19.95 -9.81
N ILE A 257 -0.09 -20.51 -11.01
CA ILE A 257 0.60 -21.79 -11.26
C ILE A 257 1.68 -21.52 -12.30
N SER A 258 2.91 -21.94 -12.05
CA SER A 258 4.04 -21.66 -12.94
C SER A 258 4.74 -22.93 -13.40
N PHE A 259 5.35 -22.89 -14.58
CA PHE A 259 6.22 -23.96 -15.08
C PHE A 259 7.66 -23.79 -14.57
N SER A 260 8.19 -24.82 -13.92
CA SER A 260 9.54 -24.82 -13.35
C SER A 260 10.61 -25.41 -14.26
N ASP A 261 10.24 -26.11 -15.34
CA ASP A 261 11.13 -27.05 -16.02
C ASP A 261 11.87 -26.48 -17.24
N ASP A 262 13.17 -26.77 -17.32
CA ASP A 262 14.02 -26.59 -18.50
C ASP A 262 13.66 -27.59 -19.62
N GLN A 263 12.92 -28.67 -19.33
CA GLN A 263 12.55 -29.65 -20.36
C GLN A 263 11.45 -29.17 -21.33
N THR A 264 10.87 -27.98 -21.12
CA THR A 264 9.87 -27.40 -22.03
C THR A 264 10.41 -27.11 -23.43
N ASP A 265 11.73 -26.93 -23.55
CA ASP A 265 12.45 -26.67 -24.80
C ASP A 265 12.23 -27.75 -25.88
N SER A 266 11.89 -28.97 -25.47
CA SER A 266 11.66 -30.12 -26.38
C SER A 266 10.18 -30.49 -26.56
N LEU A 267 9.28 -29.86 -25.79
CA LEU A 267 7.86 -30.23 -25.73
C LEU A 267 6.99 -29.49 -26.75
N ILE A 268 7.37 -28.28 -27.15
CA ILE A 268 6.64 -27.51 -28.17
C ILE A 268 7.27 -27.78 -29.54
N THR A 269 6.76 -28.81 -30.20
CA THR A 269 7.08 -29.11 -31.60
C THR A 269 6.03 -28.51 -32.54
N GLN A 270 6.28 -28.50 -33.85
CA GLN A 270 5.25 -28.10 -34.84
C GLN A 270 3.95 -28.90 -34.69
N ASP A 271 4.04 -30.16 -34.25
CA ASP A 271 2.89 -31.04 -34.05
C ASP A 271 2.08 -30.70 -32.79
N SER A 272 2.61 -29.83 -31.92
CA SER A 272 1.90 -29.34 -30.73
C SER A 272 0.79 -28.34 -31.08
N TYR A 273 0.83 -27.78 -32.29
CA TYR A 273 -0.14 -26.79 -32.76
C TYR A 273 -1.30 -27.51 -33.47
N ILE A 274 -2.31 -27.87 -32.69
CA ILE A 274 -3.53 -28.53 -33.17
C ILE A 274 -4.74 -27.60 -33.07
N VAL A 275 -5.76 -27.83 -33.89
CA VAL A 275 -6.99 -27.01 -33.86
C VAL A 275 -7.76 -27.32 -32.57
N TYR A 276 -8.11 -28.58 -32.36
CA TYR A 276 -8.71 -29.08 -31.12
C TYR A 276 -8.23 -30.51 -30.84
N PRO A 277 -8.26 -30.97 -29.57
CA PRO A 277 -7.95 -32.35 -29.23
C PRO A 277 -8.97 -33.34 -29.81
N ASP A 278 -8.54 -34.55 -30.18
CA ASP A 278 -9.43 -35.58 -30.77
C ASP A 278 -10.62 -35.93 -29.86
N SER A 279 -10.45 -35.85 -28.54
CA SER A 279 -11.51 -36.05 -27.55
C SER A 279 -12.70 -35.11 -27.73
N PHE A 280 -12.51 -33.93 -28.34
CA PHE A 280 -13.58 -32.96 -28.52
C PHE A 280 -14.61 -33.41 -29.57
N THR A 281 -14.20 -34.19 -30.57
CA THR A 281 -15.08 -34.70 -31.64
C THR A 281 -16.16 -35.65 -31.15
N GLN A 282 -15.94 -36.28 -29.99
CA GLN A 282 -16.90 -37.19 -29.36
C GLN A 282 -17.90 -36.44 -28.46
N ILE A 283 -17.60 -35.19 -28.11
CA ILE A 283 -18.30 -34.42 -27.08
C ILE A 283 -19.10 -33.26 -27.70
N PHE A 284 -18.46 -32.49 -28.58
CA PHE A 284 -19.02 -31.31 -29.21
C PHE A 284 -19.47 -31.60 -30.65
N ASP A 285 -20.54 -30.92 -31.07
CA ASP A 285 -21.02 -31.00 -32.44
C ASP A 285 -20.02 -30.33 -33.39
N GLN A 286 -19.93 -30.85 -34.62
CA GLN A 286 -18.95 -30.37 -35.61
C GLN A 286 -19.08 -28.87 -35.92
N VAL A 287 -20.31 -28.34 -35.91
CA VAL A 287 -20.60 -26.91 -36.14
C VAL A 287 -20.01 -26.03 -35.03
N ASP A 288 -20.03 -26.50 -33.78
CA ASP A 288 -19.47 -25.76 -32.65
C ASP A 288 -17.93 -25.76 -32.68
N LEU A 289 -17.34 -26.86 -33.18
CA LEU A 289 -15.89 -26.99 -33.31
C LEU A 289 -15.30 -26.13 -34.45
N GLU A 290 -16.09 -25.79 -35.46
CA GLU A 290 -15.70 -24.86 -36.53
C GLU A 290 -15.39 -23.45 -36.02
N VAL A 291 -15.85 -23.10 -34.81
CA VAL A 291 -15.51 -21.82 -34.16
C VAL A 291 -14.02 -21.75 -33.77
N ILE A 292 -13.36 -22.89 -33.61
CA ILE A 292 -11.92 -22.97 -33.36
C ILE A 292 -11.23 -22.99 -34.72
N ASP A 293 -10.87 -21.80 -35.21
CA ASP A 293 -10.34 -21.58 -36.57
C ASP A 293 -8.80 -21.53 -36.63
N SER A 294 -8.14 -21.59 -35.48
CA SER A 294 -6.70 -21.41 -35.34
C SER A 294 -6.03 -22.61 -34.66
N LYS A 295 -4.76 -22.84 -35.01
CA LYS A 295 -3.94 -23.87 -34.37
C LYS A 295 -3.41 -23.34 -33.04
N LEU A 296 -3.70 -24.05 -31.96
CA LEU A 296 -3.39 -23.68 -30.59
C LEU A 296 -2.57 -24.78 -29.92
N VAL A 297 -1.91 -24.41 -28.83
CA VAL A 297 -1.30 -25.35 -27.90
C VAL A 297 -2.33 -25.64 -26.82
N TRP A 298 -2.73 -26.91 -26.72
CA TRP A 298 -3.73 -27.34 -25.75
C TRP A 298 -3.06 -27.95 -24.52
N ILE A 299 -3.40 -27.40 -23.36
CA ILE A 299 -2.93 -27.86 -22.07
C ILE A 299 -4.10 -28.55 -21.38
N LYS A 300 -3.88 -29.80 -20.96
CA LYS A 300 -4.86 -30.59 -20.21
C LYS A 300 -4.51 -30.56 -18.74
N VAL A 301 -5.44 -30.10 -17.90
CA VAL A 301 -5.34 -30.16 -16.45
C VAL A 301 -6.33 -31.20 -15.95
N SER A 302 -5.81 -32.29 -15.38
CA SER A 302 -6.62 -33.37 -14.82
C SER A 302 -6.63 -33.26 -13.29
N PHE A 303 -7.81 -33.15 -12.70
CA PHE A 303 -7.98 -33.00 -11.26
C PHE A 303 -8.09 -34.37 -10.58
N PRO A 304 -7.35 -34.63 -9.48
CA PRO A 304 -7.50 -35.87 -8.71
C PRO A 304 -8.82 -35.97 -7.93
N GLN A 305 -9.48 -34.83 -7.71
CA GLN A 305 -10.71 -34.71 -6.94
C GLN A 305 -11.86 -34.31 -7.87
N TYR A 306 -13.06 -34.78 -7.55
CA TYR A 306 -14.25 -34.39 -8.29
C TYR A 306 -14.52 -32.89 -8.15
N ILE A 307 -14.62 -32.18 -9.27
CA ILE A 307 -15.00 -30.76 -9.30
C ILE A 307 -16.32 -30.64 -10.04
N ALA A 308 -17.30 -30.01 -9.39
CA ALA A 308 -18.59 -29.75 -10.03
C ALA A 308 -18.39 -28.91 -11.30
N GLN A 309 -19.00 -29.33 -12.41
CA GLN A 309 -18.87 -28.61 -13.69
C GLN A 309 -19.28 -27.13 -13.58
N GLN A 310 -20.28 -26.83 -12.77
CA GLN A 310 -20.72 -25.45 -12.50
C GLN A 310 -19.58 -24.57 -11.98
N LEU A 311 -18.69 -25.12 -11.15
CA LEU A 311 -17.53 -24.40 -10.63
C LEU A 311 -16.49 -24.17 -11.74
N LEU A 312 -16.23 -25.17 -12.60
CA LEU A 312 -15.30 -25.02 -13.73
C LEU A 312 -15.81 -24.01 -14.78
N ASP A 313 -17.13 -23.90 -14.95
CA ASP A 313 -17.74 -22.91 -15.84
C ASP A 313 -17.45 -21.46 -15.40
N HIS A 314 -17.11 -21.21 -14.13
CA HIS A 314 -16.76 -19.90 -13.58
C HIS A 314 -15.26 -19.57 -13.62
N VAL A 315 -14.41 -20.53 -14.01
CA VAL A 315 -12.94 -20.34 -14.01
C VAL A 315 -12.51 -19.45 -15.17
N VAL A 316 -11.74 -18.42 -14.87
CA VAL A 316 -11.01 -17.60 -15.83
C VAL A 316 -9.53 -17.95 -15.73
N CYS A 317 -8.87 -18.12 -16.88
CA CYS A 317 -7.44 -18.42 -16.94
C CYS A 317 -6.78 -17.54 -17.98
N THR A 318 -5.71 -16.86 -17.57
CA THR A 318 -4.92 -15.97 -18.44
C THR A 318 -3.43 -16.12 -18.14
N VAL A 319 -2.60 -15.57 -19.02
CA VAL A 319 -1.14 -15.61 -18.93
C VAL A 319 -0.61 -14.18 -18.92
N ASN A 320 0.69 -13.98 -18.67
CA ASN A 320 1.31 -12.65 -18.60
C ASN A 320 0.68 -11.71 -17.56
N CYS A 321 0.18 -12.28 -16.47
CA CYS A 321 -0.30 -11.53 -15.33
C CYS A 321 0.78 -11.43 -14.25
N PHE A 322 0.86 -10.28 -13.57
CA PHE A 322 1.78 -10.08 -12.46
C PHE A 322 1.23 -9.07 -11.44
N PRO A 323 1.59 -9.21 -10.15
CA PRO A 323 1.20 -8.25 -9.13
C PRO A 323 1.88 -6.89 -9.33
N VAL A 324 1.11 -5.83 -9.11
CA VAL A 324 1.56 -4.43 -9.13
C VAL A 324 1.13 -3.71 -7.85
N ILE A 325 1.89 -2.69 -7.47
CA ILE A 325 1.59 -1.82 -6.33
C ILE A 325 1.65 -0.35 -6.75
N ASN A 326 0.86 0.50 -6.09
CA ASN A 326 0.82 1.94 -6.30
C ASN A 326 2.08 2.59 -5.75
N ARG A 327 3.13 2.54 -6.56
CA ARG A 327 4.49 2.94 -6.23
C ARG A 327 5.11 3.62 -7.44
N LYS A 328 5.53 4.87 -7.25
CA LYS A 328 6.29 5.70 -8.21
C LYS A 328 7.72 5.85 -7.71
N THR A 329 8.70 5.89 -8.60
CA THR A 329 10.10 6.16 -8.27
C THR A 329 10.44 7.60 -8.59
N GLU A 330 10.95 8.33 -7.62
CA GLU A 330 11.53 9.66 -7.83
C GLU A 330 13.02 9.66 -7.49
N LYS A 331 13.74 10.61 -8.07
CA LYS A 331 15.19 10.76 -7.89
C LYS A 331 15.55 12.15 -7.43
N ILE A 332 16.57 12.23 -6.58
CA ILE A 332 17.10 13.49 -6.10
C ILE A 332 18.60 13.39 -5.85
N VAL A 333 19.33 14.46 -6.14
CA VAL A 333 20.77 14.56 -5.86
C VAL A 333 20.98 15.54 -4.72
N ILE A 334 21.70 15.14 -3.68
CA ILE A 334 22.14 16.01 -2.57
C ILE A 334 23.66 16.15 -2.60
N THR A 335 24.16 17.33 -2.26
CA THR A 335 25.59 17.65 -2.28
C THR A 335 26.10 18.05 -0.90
N GLY A 336 27.41 18.00 -0.68
CA GLY A 336 28.01 18.45 0.60
C GLY A 336 27.74 19.93 0.93
N TYR A 337 27.57 20.78 -0.08
CA TYR A 337 27.14 22.17 0.09
C TYR A 337 25.67 22.27 0.50
N GLU A 338 24.80 21.48 -0.14
CA GLU A 338 23.36 21.42 0.12
C GLU A 338 23.07 20.37 1.20
N ARG A 339 23.48 20.66 2.45
CA ARG A 339 23.42 19.71 3.57
C ARG A 339 22.02 19.20 3.92
N ILE A 340 20.96 19.85 3.45
CA ILE A 340 19.57 19.48 3.71
C ILE A 340 18.78 19.60 2.42
N LYS A 341 18.05 18.54 2.05
CA LYS A 341 17.20 18.54 0.86
C LYS A 341 15.86 17.85 1.12
N GLU A 342 14.78 18.45 0.66
CA GLU A 342 13.43 17.89 0.79
C GLU A 342 13.17 16.82 -0.27
N LEU A 343 12.50 15.73 0.12
CA LEU A 343 12.02 14.72 -0.82
C LEU A 343 10.70 15.20 -1.39
N TRP A 344 10.75 15.69 -2.62
CA TRP A 344 9.61 16.27 -3.29
C TRP A 344 8.55 15.21 -3.63
N ALA A 345 7.28 15.59 -3.53
CA ALA A 345 6.13 14.77 -3.88
C ALA A 345 5.05 15.68 -4.46
N GLU A 346 4.34 15.21 -5.48
CA GLU A 346 3.19 15.94 -6.01
C GLU A 346 2.04 15.98 -5.00
N PRO A 347 1.06 16.90 -5.16
CA PRO A 347 -0.17 16.84 -4.38
C PRO A 347 -0.78 15.44 -4.42
N HIS A 348 -1.17 14.91 -3.26
CA HIS A 348 -1.71 13.56 -3.10
C HIS A 348 -0.72 12.39 -3.28
N GLU A 349 0.58 12.67 -3.39
CA GLU A 349 1.64 11.69 -3.22
C GLU A 349 2.23 11.80 -1.81
N VAL A 350 2.65 10.67 -1.26
CA VAL A 350 3.31 10.59 0.05
C VAL A 350 4.54 9.71 -0.08
N PHE A 351 5.62 10.09 0.59
CA PHE A 351 6.81 9.26 0.71
C PHE A 351 6.47 7.90 1.33
N PHE A 352 6.91 6.83 0.66
CA PHE A 352 6.70 5.46 1.09
C PHE A 352 7.98 4.84 1.66
N ASP A 353 9.05 4.78 0.87
CA ASP A 353 10.31 4.18 1.31
C ASP A 353 11.52 4.66 0.49
N LEU A 354 12.73 4.39 0.98
CA LEU A 354 13.95 4.62 0.22
C LEU A 354 14.23 3.44 -0.71
N LYS A 355 14.52 3.68 -2.00
CA LYS A 355 14.81 2.63 -2.99
C LYS A 355 16.29 2.29 -3.06
N ASN A 356 17.12 3.27 -3.33
CA ASN A 356 18.56 3.08 -3.50
C ASN A 356 19.32 4.38 -3.25
N ILE A 357 20.59 4.27 -2.90
CA ILE A 357 21.53 5.38 -2.78
C ILE A 357 22.74 5.06 -3.64
N ILE A 358 23.10 5.99 -4.51
CA ILE A 358 24.22 5.90 -5.43
C ILE A 358 25.15 7.06 -5.12
N CYS A 359 26.44 6.77 -4.98
CA CYS A 359 27.50 7.76 -4.78
C CYS A 359 28.77 7.33 -5.47
N ASP A 360 29.76 8.21 -5.48
CA ASP A 360 31.10 7.90 -5.98
C ASP A 360 31.75 6.73 -5.22
N GLU A 361 32.50 5.88 -5.92
CA GLU A 361 33.02 4.60 -5.44
C GLU A 361 33.93 4.70 -4.20
N GLU A 362 34.52 5.88 -3.93
CA GLU A 362 35.42 6.13 -2.81
C GLU A 362 34.71 6.58 -1.51
N LEU A 363 33.39 6.80 -1.55
CA LEU A 363 32.62 7.31 -0.43
C LEU A 363 31.79 6.21 0.24
N GLU A 364 32.00 5.97 1.53
CA GLU A 364 31.14 5.08 2.32
C GLU A 364 29.97 5.87 2.92
N ILE A 365 28.74 5.56 2.49
CA ILE A 365 27.52 6.17 3.05
C ILE A 365 27.06 5.37 4.27
N ILE A 366 26.93 6.06 5.39
CA ILE A 366 26.39 5.56 6.64
C ILE A 366 24.99 6.17 6.79
N LEU A 367 23.99 5.30 6.91
CA LEU A 367 22.63 5.71 7.21
C LEU A 367 22.40 5.67 8.71
N GLY A 368 21.92 6.78 9.27
CA GLY A 368 21.49 6.82 10.66
C GLY A 368 21.52 8.22 11.27
N ASP A 369 21.29 8.22 12.58
CA ASP A 369 21.19 9.43 13.40
C ASP A 369 22.47 9.75 14.19
N SER A 370 23.37 8.78 14.29
CA SER A 370 24.58 8.90 15.10
C SER A 370 25.80 9.12 14.22
N GLU A 371 26.57 10.16 14.56
CA GLU A 371 27.81 10.44 13.86
C GLU A 371 28.83 9.32 14.07
N PRO A 372 29.47 8.83 12.99
CA PRO A 372 30.52 7.84 13.11
C PRO A 372 31.75 8.44 13.79
N LYS A 373 32.50 7.60 14.51
CA LYS A 373 33.72 8.03 15.23
C LYS A 373 34.81 8.61 14.31
N ASN A 374 34.79 8.23 13.03
CA ASN A 374 35.65 8.79 11.98
C ASN A 374 34.78 9.12 10.76
N MET A 375 34.94 10.32 10.21
CA MET A 375 34.26 10.83 9.01
C MET A 375 35.14 10.77 7.75
N GLU A 376 36.42 10.42 7.88
CA GLU A 376 37.33 10.34 6.73
C GLU A 376 36.84 9.27 5.74
N GLY A 377 36.58 9.70 4.49
CA GLY A 377 36.03 8.83 3.45
C GLY A 377 34.58 8.40 3.68
N LYS A 378 33.87 9.01 4.64
CA LYS A 378 32.50 8.65 5.02
C LYS A 378 31.55 9.83 4.88
N ALA A 379 30.29 9.52 4.58
CA ALA A 379 29.19 10.47 4.63
C ALA A 379 28.07 9.91 5.50
N LEU A 380 27.58 10.72 6.45
CA LEU A 380 26.38 10.40 7.21
C LEU A 380 25.17 10.96 6.47
N LEU A 381 24.25 10.06 6.09
CA LEU A 381 22.97 10.41 5.51
C LEU A 381 21.87 10.12 6.52
N THR A 382 21.12 11.16 6.89
CA THR A 382 20.02 11.05 7.84
C THR A 382 18.70 11.36 7.14
N LEU A 383 17.78 10.40 7.12
CA LEU A 383 16.41 10.62 6.67
C LEU A 383 15.54 11.05 7.85
N ARG A 384 14.97 12.23 7.78
CA ARG A 384 13.98 12.72 8.74
C ARG A 384 12.60 12.58 8.13
N LYS A 385 11.94 11.47 8.49
CA LYS A 385 10.51 11.19 8.18
C LYS A 385 9.56 11.89 9.16
N ASP A 386 10.13 12.33 10.26
CA ASP A 386 9.41 12.83 11.40
C ASP A 386 8.83 14.23 11.17
N ASN A 387 7.60 14.44 11.66
CA ASN A 387 7.03 15.75 11.99
C ASN A 387 7.84 16.50 13.09
N ILE A 388 9.05 16.03 13.42
CA ILE A 388 9.90 16.59 14.48
C ILE A 388 10.48 17.91 13.96
N GLY A 389 9.91 18.99 14.48
CA GLY A 389 10.48 20.33 14.38
C GLY A 389 10.11 21.12 13.13
N ARG A 390 9.32 20.55 12.20
CA ARG A 390 8.65 21.33 11.16
C ARG A 390 7.18 21.47 11.47
N MET A 391 6.74 22.70 11.27
CA MET A 391 5.43 23.15 11.66
C MET A 391 4.42 22.51 10.70
N ASP A 392 3.52 21.70 11.23
CA ASP A 392 2.31 21.26 10.52
C ASP A 392 1.66 22.48 9.82
N ARG A 393 1.00 22.32 8.67
CA ARG A 393 0.37 23.40 7.89
C ARG A 393 -0.37 24.41 8.77
N ASN A 394 -1.10 23.92 9.77
CA ASN A 394 -1.81 24.75 10.74
C ASN A 394 -0.86 25.47 11.70
N ASN A 395 0.15 24.77 12.25
CA ASN A 395 1.18 25.36 13.09
C ASN A 395 2.07 26.37 12.34
N ALA A 396 2.34 26.13 11.06
CA ALA A 396 3.13 26.98 10.16
C ALA A 396 2.46 28.33 9.98
N VAL A 397 1.22 28.28 9.51
CA VAL A 397 0.37 29.47 9.34
C VAL A 397 0.13 30.15 10.68
N ASP A 398 -0.14 29.40 11.75
CA ASP A 398 -0.41 29.98 13.07
C ASP A 398 0.81 30.66 13.65
N MET A 399 2.02 30.09 13.56
CA MET A 399 3.21 30.77 14.06
C MET A 399 3.57 31.94 13.18
N ILE A 400 3.52 31.83 11.85
CA ILE A 400 3.78 32.97 10.96
C ILE A 400 2.80 34.09 11.31
N THR A 401 1.52 33.76 11.51
CA THR A 401 0.48 34.71 11.94
C THR A 401 0.76 35.27 13.33
N ARG A 402 1.16 34.44 14.31
CA ARG A 402 1.55 34.88 15.67
C ARG A 402 2.78 35.79 15.63
N THR A 403 3.77 35.47 14.81
CA THR A 403 4.98 36.27 14.60
C THR A 403 4.61 37.60 13.94
N ILE A 404 3.81 37.60 12.88
CA ILE A 404 3.29 38.82 12.24
C ILE A 404 2.51 39.67 13.25
N ASN A 405 1.64 39.06 14.05
CA ASN A 405 0.85 39.77 15.06
C ASN A 405 1.70 40.30 16.21
N ALA A 406 2.69 39.52 16.69
CA ALA A 406 3.67 39.96 17.67
C ALA A 406 4.44 41.16 17.11
N TYR A 407 4.94 41.08 15.88
CA TYR A 407 5.60 42.20 15.20
C TYR A 407 4.70 43.42 15.05
N LYS A 408 3.43 43.26 14.64
CA LYS A 408 2.47 44.38 14.55
C LYS A 408 2.21 45.01 15.92
N SER A 409 2.16 44.22 16.98
CA SER A 409 1.99 44.72 18.35
C SER A 409 3.25 45.43 18.87
N GLU A 410 4.44 44.91 18.53
CA GLU A 410 5.73 45.50 18.88
C GLU A 410 6.03 46.76 18.06
N TYR A 411 5.60 46.85 16.80
CA TYR A 411 5.64 48.05 15.97
C TYR A 411 4.97 49.25 16.66
N ALA A 412 3.82 49.03 17.31
CA ALA A 412 3.12 50.06 18.08
C ALA A 412 3.89 50.49 19.35
N ALA A 413 4.79 49.63 19.86
CA ALA A 413 5.69 49.93 20.96
C ALA A 413 6.98 50.63 20.48
N PHE A 414 7.58 50.17 19.39
CA PHE A 414 8.84 50.70 18.82
C PHE A 414 8.66 52.08 18.18
N SER A 415 7.53 52.36 17.53
CA SER A 415 7.20 53.69 17.00
C SER A 415 7.12 54.80 18.08
N LYS A 416 7.04 54.43 19.36
CA LYS A 416 7.10 55.37 20.50
C LYS A 416 8.53 55.63 20.99
N ILE A 417 9.52 54.87 20.51
CA ILE A 417 10.93 55.04 20.86
C ILE A 417 11.56 56.03 19.88
N LYS A 418 11.84 57.25 20.36
CA LYS A 418 12.42 58.36 19.56
C LYS A 418 13.76 58.08 18.89
N SER A 419 14.43 56.98 19.24
CA SER A 419 15.79 56.66 18.79
C SER A 419 15.83 55.73 17.57
N ILE A 420 14.68 55.27 17.09
CA ILE A 420 14.56 54.43 15.89
C ILE A 420 14.00 55.31 14.77
N GLU A 421 14.68 55.36 13.62
CA GLU A 421 14.18 56.12 12.48
C GLU A 421 12.94 55.44 11.87
N PRO A 422 11.88 56.19 11.53
CA PRO A 422 10.65 55.62 10.95
C PRO A 422 10.90 54.75 9.71
N GLY A 423 11.92 55.09 8.91
CA GLY A 423 12.27 54.36 7.68
C GLY A 423 12.90 52.98 7.91
N ASP A 424 13.50 52.72 9.08
CA ASP A 424 14.01 51.37 9.40
C ASP A 424 12.89 50.43 9.82
N VAL A 425 11.80 50.98 10.36
CA VAL A 425 10.59 50.23 10.71
C VAL A 425 9.78 49.90 9.45
N GLU A 426 9.81 50.76 8.43
CA GLU A 426 9.14 50.53 7.14
C GLU A 426 9.81 49.41 6.32
N LYS A 427 11.15 49.35 6.32
CA LYS A 427 11.90 48.23 5.71
C LYS A 427 11.57 46.87 6.33
N LEU A 428 11.28 46.83 7.63
CA LEU A 428 10.85 45.62 8.33
C LEU A 428 9.45 45.17 7.87
N TYR A 429 8.54 46.12 7.63
CA TYR A 429 7.22 45.83 7.08
C TYR A 429 7.30 45.28 5.65
N ASP A 430 8.21 45.84 4.84
CA ASP A 430 8.50 45.36 3.48
C ASP A 430 9.08 43.94 3.48
N ALA A 431 9.88 43.58 4.48
CA ALA A 431 10.40 42.23 4.65
C ALA A 431 9.32 41.20 5.04
N ILE A 432 8.19 41.63 5.65
CA ILE A 432 7.09 40.75 6.09
C ILE A 432 6.07 40.48 4.96
N ARG A 433 5.88 41.42 4.03
CA ARG A 433 4.91 41.28 2.91
C ARG A 433 5.02 39.97 2.11
N PRO A 434 6.22 39.46 1.76
CA PRO A 434 6.35 38.17 1.08
C PRO A 434 5.79 37.00 1.89
N PHE A 435 5.92 37.03 3.23
CA PHE A 435 5.34 36.00 4.10
C PHE A 435 3.82 36.12 4.20
N GLU A 436 3.26 37.33 4.19
CA GLU A 436 1.80 37.53 4.14
C GLU A 436 1.19 36.98 2.84
N HIS A 437 1.87 37.16 1.70
CA HIS A 437 1.44 36.60 0.41
C HIS A 437 1.66 35.08 0.32
N GLY A 438 2.76 34.56 0.90
CA GLY A 438 3.07 33.14 0.91
C GLY A 438 2.14 32.30 1.79
N ILE A 439 1.45 32.88 2.79
CA ILE A 439 0.47 32.16 3.63
C ILE A 439 -0.65 31.54 2.79
N ASP A 440 -1.17 32.26 1.79
CA ASP A 440 -2.27 31.76 0.95
C ASP A 440 -1.80 30.67 -0.02
N GLU A 441 -0.54 30.69 -0.45
CA GLU A 441 0.08 29.60 -1.22
C GLU A 441 0.35 28.38 -0.33
N ILE A 442 0.90 28.57 0.89
CA ILE A 442 1.12 27.48 1.87
C ILE A 442 -0.19 26.77 2.23
N ARG A 443 -1.30 27.51 2.29
CA ARG A 443 -2.66 26.96 2.45
C ARG A 443 -3.10 26.08 1.29
N ASN A 444 -2.57 26.26 0.07
CA ASN A 444 -3.02 25.49 -1.09
C ASN A 444 -2.11 24.30 -1.42
N TYR A 445 -0.84 24.30 -0.98
CA TYR A 445 0.18 23.35 -1.46
C TYR A 445 0.52 22.17 -0.54
N THR A 446 0.07 22.13 0.72
CA THR A 446 0.52 21.08 1.66
C THR A 446 -0.59 20.15 2.11
N THR A 447 -0.61 18.96 1.51
CA THR A 447 -1.15 17.73 2.10
C THR A 447 0.02 16.94 2.67
N GLY A 448 0.37 17.18 3.94
CA GLY A 448 1.41 16.43 4.66
C GLY A 448 2.80 17.07 4.66
N THR A 449 3.60 16.77 5.68
CA THR A 449 5.01 17.17 5.79
C THR A 449 5.85 16.22 4.95
N ASN A 450 6.49 16.73 3.89
CA ASN A 450 7.43 15.92 3.13
C ASN A 450 8.68 15.59 3.97
N PRO A 451 9.16 14.34 3.92
CA PRO A 451 10.42 13.99 4.55
C PRO A 451 11.57 14.74 3.90
N TYR A 452 12.65 14.92 4.65
CA TYR A 452 13.88 15.51 4.13
C TYR A 452 15.09 14.68 4.52
N ILE A 453 16.13 14.81 3.71
CA ILE A 453 17.41 14.16 3.90
C ILE A 453 18.44 15.20 4.34
N MET A 454 19.33 14.78 5.24
CA MET A 454 20.48 15.56 5.64
C MET A 454 21.75 14.80 5.27
N LEU A 455 22.65 15.47 4.58
CA LEU A 455 23.96 14.94 4.24
C LEU A 455 25.02 15.66 5.09
N LYS A 456 25.77 14.88 5.86
CA LYS A 456 26.94 15.36 6.59
C LYS A 456 28.18 14.64 6.06
N THR A 457 29.08 15.39 5.45
CA THR A 457 30.38 14.90 4.96
C THR A 457 31.53 15.48 5.78
N ASP A 458 32.75 15.00 5.52
CA ASP A 458 33.97 15.69 5.90
C ASP A 458 33.99 17.09 5.26
N PRO A 459 34.27 18.18 6.01
CA PRO A 459 34.44 19.53 5.46
C PRO A 459 35.47 19.63 4.32
N ALA A 460 36.42 18.69 4.19
CA ALA A 460 37.36 18.65 3.08
C ALA A 460 36.79 18.01 1.79
N LYS A 461 35.59 17.42 1.86
CA LYS A 461 34.90 16.74 0.76
C LYS A 461 33.48 17.30 0.57
N GLU A 462 33.37 18.61 0.30
CA GLU A 462 32.08 19.28 0.05
C GLU A 462 31.55 19.09 -1.40
N ASP A 463 32.41 18.73 -2.35
CA ASP A 463 32.05 18.46 -3.77
C ASP A 463 31.40 17.09 -3.99
N VAL A 464 31.08 16.35 -2.92
CA VAL A 464 30.50 15.01 -3.01
C VAL A 464 29.04 15.11 -3.45
N GLU A 465 28.66 14.31 -4.44
CA GLU A 465 27.28 14.13 -4.89
C GLU A 465 26.75 12.76 -4.48
N VAL A 466 25.52 12.75 -3.96
CA VAL A 466 24.80 11.53 -3.61
C VAL A 466 23.46 11.55 -4.33
N GLU A 467 23.22 10.61 -5.23
CA GLU A 467 21.92 10.36 -5.86
C GLU A 467 21.11 9.40 -4.99
N LEU A 468 19.90 9.82 -4.61
CA LEU A 468 18.94 8.99 -3.92
C LEU A 468 17.77 8.72 -4.86
N SER A 469 17.31 7.47 -4.86
CA SER A 469 16.02 7.08 -5.42
C SER A 469 15.08 6.73 -4.27
N TYR A 470 13.84 7.21 -4.32
CA TYR A 470 12.83 6.96 -3.31
C TYR A 470 11.48 6.63 -3.94
N TYR A 471 10.63 5.97 -3.16
CA TYR A 471 9.31 5.55 -3.56
C TYR A 471 8.24 6.50 -3.02
N LEU A 472 7.30 6.87 -3.89
CA LEU A 472 6.10 7.60 -3.55
C LEU A 472 4.86 6.71 -3.74
N THR A 473 3.79 7.00 -2.99
CA THR A 473 2.51 6.32 -3.09
C THR A 473 1.36 7.31 -2.94
N ASN A 474 0.19 6.99 -3.50
CA ASN A 474 -1.04 7.76 -3.32
C ASN A 474 -1.91 7.21 -2.18
N GLY A 475 -1.43 6.21 -1.43
CA GLY A 475 -2.13 5.67 -0.26
C GLY A 475 -3.55 5.23 -0.58
N SER A 476 -4.54 5.78 0.13
CA SER A 476 -5.95 5.43 -0.04
C SER A 476 -6.53 5.85 -1.39
N LEU A 477 -5.98 6.91 -2.02
CA LEU A 477 -6.43 7.40 -3.33
C LEU A 477 -6.06 6.45 -4.47
N GLY A 478 -5.02 5.63 -4.27
CA GLY A 478 -4.60 4.55 -5.19
C GLY A 478 -5.61 3.41 -5.32
N ASN A 479 -6.61 3.34 -4.44
CA ASN A 479 -7.67 2.33 -4.50
C ASN A 479 -8.71 2.63 -5.59
N GLN A 480 -9.50 1.59 -5.89
CA GLN A 480 -10.66 1.65 -6.77
C GLN A 480 -10.34 1.99 -8.23
N ILE A 481 -9.12 1.66 -8.70
CA ILE A 481 -8.85 1.57 -10.14
C ILE A 481 -9.58 0.31 -10.61
N PRO A 482 -10.56 0.42 -11.52
CA PRO A 482 -11.41 -0.72 -11.90
C PRO A 482 -10.62 -1.82 -12.60
N ALA A 483 -11.08 -3.07 -12.43
CA ALA A 483 -10.61 -4.18 -13.25
C ALA A 483 -11.02 -3.97 -14.72
N TYR A 484 -10.22 -4.51 -15.63
CA TYR A 484 -10.38 -4.47 -17.09
C TYR A 484 -10.33 -3.08 -17.74
N GLU A 485 -10.02 -2.03 -16.97
CA GLU A 485 -9.72 -0.70 -17.51
C GLU A 485 -8.29 -0.64 -18.09
N PRO A 486 -8.09 0.06 -19.22
CA PRO A 486 -6.78 0.17 -19.83
C PRO A 486 -5.84 1.00 -18.96
N ILE A 487 -4.61 0.53 -18.85
CA ILE A 487 -3.52 1.20 -18.15
C ILE A 487 -2.55 1.75 -19.19
N ASN A 488 -1.96 2.92 -18.92
CA ASN A 488 -0.99 3.52 -19.82
C ASN A 488 0.43 3.12 -19.44
N PHE A 489 1.28 3.01 -20.45
CA PHE A 489 2.72 2.80 -20.33
C PHE A 489 3.40 3.50 -21.51
N ASP A 490 4.46 4.23 -21.22
CA ASP A 490 5.16 5.02 -22.22
C ASP A 490 6.24 4.22 -22.97
N GLY A 491 6.68 3.09 -22.42
CA GLY A 491 7.64 2.20 -23.08
C GLY A 491 7.07 1.48 -24.31
N ALA A 492 7.96 1.06 -25.21
CA ALA A 492 7.61 0.41 -26.48
C ALA A 492 7.50 -1.12 -26.39
N ASP A 493 7.93 -1.72 -25.27
CA ASP A 493 8.07 -3.18 -25.13
C ASP A 493 6.74 -3.92 -25.00
N LEU A 494 5.64 -3.19 -24.77
CA LEU A 494 4.31 -3.73 -24.45
C LEU A 494 3.25 -3.21 -25.43
N ILE A 495 2.26 -4.05 -25.72
CA ILE A 495 1.14 -3.68 -26.58
C ILE A 495 0.10 -2.91 -25.77
N LYS A 496 -0.05 -1.61 -26.06
CA LYS A 496 -0.91 -0.67 -25.30
C LYS A 496 -2.38 -1.09 -25.17
N ASN A 497 -2.96 -1.77 -26.17
CA ASN A 497 -4.36 -2.20 -26.13
C ASN A 497 -4.60 -3.53 -25.36
N LYS A 498 -3.54 -4.16 -24.85
CA LYS A 498 -3.58 -5.39 -24.04
C LYS A 498 -2.92 -5.18 -22.67
N LEU A 499 -3.02 -3.96 -22.15
CA LEU A 499 -2.46 -3.55 -20.88
C LEU A 499 -3.60 -3.04 -19.98
N PHE A 500 -3.96 -3.81 -18.97
CA PHE A 500 -5.11 -3.54 -18.10
C PHE A 500 -4.98 -4.29 -16.76
N LEU A 501 -5.75 -3.88 -15.75
CA LEU A 501 -5.81 -4.61 -14.48
C LEU A 501 -6.75 -5.82 -14.58
N MET A 502 -6.33 -6.96 -14.03
CA MET A 502 -7.21 -8.13 -13.84
C MET A 502 -8.09 -7.99 -12.61
N THR A 503 -7.59 -7.29 -11.58
CA THR A 503 -8.32 -7.07 -10.32
C THR A 503 -8.41 -5.58 -10.03
N GLN A 504 -9.48 -5.14 -9.37
CA GLN A 504 -9.56 -3.77 -8.87
C GLN A 504 -8.42 -3.48 -7.88
N SER A 505 -7.85 -2.27 -7.91
CA SER A 505 -6.83 -1.88 -6.92
C SER A 505 -7.45 -1.70 -5.53
N MET A 506 -6.82 -2.30 -4.51
CA MET A 506 -7.29 -2.31 -3.12
C MET A 506 -6.13 -2.33 -2.11
N GLY A 507 -6.43 -2.08 -0.83
CA GLY A 507 -5.47 -2.20 0.28
C GLY A 507 -4.62 -0.96 0.56
N GLY A 508 -4.77 0.10 -0.23
CA GLY A 508 -4.07 1.36 0.00
C GLY A 508 -4.59 2.07 1.25
N THR A 509 -3.70 2.53 2.12
CA THR A 509 -4.05 3.32 3.31
C THR A 509 -3.08 4.48 3.51
N ASP A 510 -3.59 5.59 4.03
CA ASP A 510 -2.78 6.77 4.33
C ASP A 510 -2.02 6.61 5.65
N VAL A 511 -1.09 7.54 5.90
CA VAL A 511 -0.35 7.63 7.17
C VAL A 511 -1.32 7.61 8.35
N LYS A 512 -1.05 6.76 9.34
CA LYS A 512 -1.91 6.64 10.52
C LYS A 512 -1.80 7.89 11.39
N GLN A 513 -2.94 8.49 11.73
CA GLN A 513 -3.03 9.68 12.58
C GLN A 513 -4.03 9.45 13.74
N ASP A 514 -3.89 10.23 14.80
CA ASP A 514 -4.82 10.29 15.94
C ASP A 514 -5.23 8.92 16.49
N GLU A 515 -6.51 8.55 16.38
CA GLU A 515 -7.04 7.29 16.90
C GLU A 515 -6.38 6.05 16.28
N ASP A 516 -6.02 6.11 15.00
CA ASP A 516 -5.36 4.97 14.34
C ASP A 516 -3.97 4.76 14.89
N LEU A 517 -3.22 5.85 15.09
CA LEU A 517 -1.93 5.80 15.78
C LEU A 517 -2.10 5.18 17.17
N MET A 518 -3.18 5.51 17.89
CA MET A 518 -3.42 4.88 19.20
C MET A 518 -3.65 3.38 19.12
N ARG A 519 -4.34 2.90 18.08
CA ARG A 519 -4.58 1.47 17.90
C ARG A 519 -3.29 0.74 17.48
N GLU A 520 -2.53 1.31 16.55
CA GLU A 520 -1.23 0.74 16.14
C GLU A 520 -0.23 0.73 17.30
N PHE A 521 -0.18 1.79 18.09
CA PHE A 521 0.65 1.82 19.30
C PHE A 521 0.25 0.74 20.30
N ARG A 522 -1.06 0.57 20.58
CA ARG A 522 -1.54 -0.50 21.46
C ARG A 522 -1.16 -1.88 20.92
N TYR A 523 -1.34 -2.12 19.63
CA TYR A 523 -0.96 -3.37 19.00
C TYR A 523 0.55 -3.64 19.09
N SER A 524 1.38 -2.63 18.81
CA SER A 524 2.84 -2.70 18.93
C SER A 524 3.28 -3.08 20.34
N VAL A 525 2.73 -2.39 21.35
CA VAL A 525 3.10 -2.60 22.76
C VAL A 525 2.61 -3.95 23.30
N LEU A 526 1.48 -4.47 22.81
CA LEU A 526 0.97 -5.76 23.25
C LEU A 526 1.72 -6.92 22.57
N SER A 527 1.78 -6.90 21.24
CA SER A 527 2.26 -8.04 20.45
C SER A 527 3.79 -8.11 20.33
N HIS A 528 4.50 -6.99 20.45
CA HIS A 528 5.94 -6.90 20.13
C HIS A 528 6.28 -7.55 18.77
N GLY A 529 5.38 -7.43 17.80
CA GLY A 529 5.53 -8.00 16.45
C GLY A 529 5.26 -9.50 16.34
N ARG A 530 4.66 -10.14 17.35
CA ARG A 530 4.31 -11.57 17.32
C ARG A 530 2.93 -11.82 17.93
N LEU A 531 2.16 -12.71 17.33
CA LEU A 531 0.85 -13.10 17.84
C LEU A 531 0.95 -14.37 18.67
N VAL A 532 0.77 -14.24 19.99
CA VAL A 532 0.85 -15.38 20.93
C VAL A 532 -0.44 -15.55 21.72
N THR A 533 -1.01 -14.45 22.19
CA THR A 533 -2.21 -14.43 23.04
C THR A 533 -3.47 -14.05 22.26
N ILE A 534 -4.64 -14.33 22.84
CA ILE A 534 -5.93 -13.91 22.29
C ILE A 534 -6.03 -12.38 22.23
N GLU A 535 -5.41 -11.68 23.19
CA GLU A 535 -5.41 -10.21 23.22
C GLU A 535 -4.53 -9.62 22.11
N ASP A 536 -3.42 -10.28 21.75
CA ASP A 536 -2.59 -9.86 20.61
C ASP A 536 -3.36 -9.97 19.29
N ILE A 537 -4.09 -11.08 19.10
CA ILE A 537 -4.95 -11.30 17.93
C ILE A 537 -6.04 -10.23 17.88
N LYS A 538 -6.66 -9.93 19.02
CA LYS A 538 -7.70 -8.91 19.12
C LYS A 538 -7.14 -7.51 18.83
N ALA A 539 -5.94 -7.19 19.33
CA ALA A 539 -5.27 -5.92 19.08
C ALA A 539 -4.94 -5.73 17.59
N LEU A 540 -4.50 -6.78 16.88
CA LEU A 540 -4.32 -6.73 15.42
C LEU A 540 -5.64 -6.51 14.68
N CYS A 541 -6.70 -7.20 15.11
CA CYS A 541 -8.02 -7.00 14.51
C CYS A 541 -8.53 -5.57 14.76
N GLU A 542 -8.29 -5.00 15.95
CA GLU A 542 -8.65 -3.63 16.28
C GLU A 542 -7.83 -2.60 15.49
N SER A 543 -6.54 -2.83 15.24
CA SER A 543 -5.71 -1.90 14.45
C SER A 543 -6.21 -1.79 13.01
N GLN A 544 -6.54 -2.91 12.37
CA GLN A 544 -7.04 -2.92 11.00
C GLN A 544 -8.52 -2.54 10.87
N TYR A 545 -9.39 -3.12 11.70
CA TYR A 545 -10.84 -2.99 11.56
C TYR A 545 -11.47 -2.01 12.53
N GLY A 546 -10.74 -1.40 13.47
CA GLY A 546 -11.33 -0.55 14.51
C GLY A 546 -12.18 0.60 13.98
N LYS A 547 -11.88 1.10 12.76
CA LYS A 547 -12.72 2.11 12.09
C LYS A 547 -14.09 1.55 11.72
N TYR A 548 -14.11 0.30 11.26
CA TYR A 548 -15.25 -0.36 10.62
C TYR A 548 -16.02 -1.31 11.55
N ALA A 549 -15.41 -1.76 12.65
CA ALA A 549 -15.98 -2.78 13.54
C ALA A 549 -16.76 -2.17 14.72
N ASP A 550 -17.91 -2.77 15.02
CA ASP A 550 -18.68 -2.57 16.26
C ASP A 550 -18.12 -3.45 17.39
N ALA A 551 -17.82 -4.71 17.07
CA ALA A 551 -17.35 -5.71 18.05
C ALA A 551 -16.49 -6.78 17.39
N ILE A 552 -15.46 -7.24 18.10
CA ILE A 552 -14.54 -8.29 17.66
C ILE A 552 -14.53 -9.39 18.72
N GLU A 553 -14.84 -10.62 18.32
CA GLU A 553 -14.82 -11.80 19.17
C GLU A 553 -13.81 -12.83 18.64
N VAL A 554 -12.94 -13.33 19.51
CA VAL A 554 -11.94 -14.36 19.19
C VAL A 554 -12.19 -15.59 20.06
N LYS A 555 -12.45 -16.74 19.43
CA LYS A 555 -12.78 -18.00 20.11
C LYS A 555 -12.03 -19.18 19.50
N LYS A 556 -11.77 -20.21 20.31
CA LYS A 556 -11.27 -21.50 19.80
C LYS A 556 -12.46 -22.33 19.33
N ASP A 557 -12.39 -22.81 18.11
CA ASP A 557 -13.47 -23.55 17.46
C ASP A 557 -12.91 -24.79 16.72
N VAL A 558 -13.77 -25.53 16.04
CA VAL A 558 -13.41 -26.72 15.28
C VAL A 558 -14.09 -26.70 13.91
N GLU A 559 -13.33 -26.97 12.85
CA GLU A 559 -13.82 -27.00 11.47
C GLU A 559 -13.48 -28.32 10.78
N THR A 560 -14.33 -28.72 9.83
CA THR A 560 -14.06 -29.83 8.92
C THR A 560 -13.05 -29.38 7.87
N ASN A 561 -11.88 -30.01 7.83
CA ASN A 561 -10.83 -29.66 6.88
C ASN A 561 -11.22 -30.16 5.46
N THR A 562 -10.94 -29.32 4.46
CA THR A 562 -11.24 -29.58 3.04
C THR A 562 -10.20 -30.48 2.34
N GLN A 563 -9.10 -30.84 3.01
CA GLN A 563 -8.08 -31.76 2.47
C GLN A 563 -8.48 -33.24 2.68
N ASN A 564 -8.16 -34.11 1.72
CA ASN A 564 -8.52 -35.54 1.76
C ASN A 564 -8.11 -36.21 3.10
N GLN A 565 -9.02 -37.03 3.65
CA GLN A 565 -8.81 -37.85 4.86
C GLN A 565 -8.52 -37.08 6.16
N SER A 566 -8.91 -35.81 6.25
CA SER A 566 -8.71 -35.03 7.47
C SER A 566 -10.02 -34.88 8.26
N GLY A 567 -9.96 -35.19 9.56
CA GLY A 567 -11.09 -35.05 10.48
C GLY A 567 -11.33 -33.61 10.91
N LEU A 568 -12.01 -33.47 12.04
CA LEU A 568 -12.19 -32.18 12.72
C LEU A 568 -10.84 -31.57 13.11
N THR A 569 -10.55 -30.36 12.62
CA THR A 569 -9.33 -29.61 12.93
C THR A 569 -9.67 -28.44 13.86
N ARG A 570 -8.89 -28.27 14.92
CA ARG A 570 -9.06 -27.13 15.84
C ARG A 570 -8.59 -25.85 15.13
N ILE A 571 -9.37 -24.79 15.25
CA ILE A 571 -9.10 -23.49 14.61
C ILE A 571 -9.28 -22.35 15.63
N ILE A 572 -8.75 -21.17 15.31
CA ILE A 572 -9.12 -19.93 15.97
C ILE A 572 -10.11 -19.19 15.07
N SER A 573 -11.34 -19.08 15.54
CA SER A 573 -12.43 -18.36 14.87
C SER A 573 -12.45 -16.91 15.34
N ILE A 574 -12.35 -15.99 14.40
CA ILE A 574 -12.37 -14.55 14.62
C ILE A 574 -13.63 -14.01 13.96
N SER A 575 -14.55 -13.49 14.77
CA SER A 575 -15.83 -12.96 14.34
C SER A 575 -15.82 -11.43 14.49
N ILE A 576 -15.91 -10.71 13.37
CA ILE A 576 -15.92 -9.25 13.35
C ILE A 576 -17.30 -8.77 12.93
N ASN A 577 -17.98 -8.05 13.82
CA ASN A 577 -19.24 -7.38 13.53
C ASN A 577 -18.96 -6.00 12.96
N LEU A 578 -19.33 -5.82 11.70
CA LEU A 578 -19.17 -4.57 10.97
C LEU A 578 -20.27 -3.56 11.34
N LYS A 579 -19.90 -2.27 11.47
CA LYS A 579 -20.80 -1.13 11.64
C LYS A 579 -21.81 -1.06 10.48
N LYS A 580 -22.96 -0.41 10.71
CA LYS A 580 -23.90 -0.11 9.61
C LYS A 580 -23.34 0.97 8.69
N ASN A 581 -23.57 0.85 7.38
CA ASN A 581 -23.20 1.83 6.35
C ASN A 581 -21.70 2.21 6.30
N ILE A 582 -20.81 1.22 6.26
CA ILE A 582 -19.36 1.47 6.19
C ILE A 582 -18.92 2.04 4.83
N GLY A 583 -19.75 1.93 3.80
CA GLY A 583 -19.42 2.42 2.45
C GLY A 583 -18.43 1.53 1.68
N LEU A 584 -18.04 0.38 2.24
CA LEU A 584 -17.19 -0.62 1.57
C LEU A 584 -18.01 -1.54 0.67
N LYS A 585 -17.47 -1.86 -0.50
CA LYS A 585 -18.05 -2.84 -1.43
C LYS A 585 -17.81 -4.27 -0.93
N PRO A 586 -18.64 -5.26 -1.35
CA PRO A 586 -18.45 -6.67 -0.96
C PRO A 586 -17.07 -7.22 -1.30
N GLU A 587 -16.48 -6.81 -2.43
CA GLU A 587 -15.14 -7.22 -2.85
C GLU A 587 -14.05 -6.66 -1.93
N GLU A 588 -14.18 -5.42 -1.48
CA GLU A 588 -13.25 -4.80 -0.52
C GLU A 588 -13.32 -5.50 0.84
N ILE A 589 -14.52 -5.89 1.28
CA ILE A 589 -14.73 -6.68 2.49
C ILE A 589 -14.05 -8.05 2.37
N LYS A 590 -14.17 -8.72 1.22
CA LYS A 590 -13.50 -10.00 0.95
C LYS A 590 -11.98 -9.84 0.96
N PHE A 591 -11.47 -8.81 0.29
CA PHE A 591 -10.05 -8.50 0.25
C PHE A 591 -9.47 -8.26 1.66
N LEU A 592 -10.12 -7.42 2.47
CA LEU A 592 -9.67 -7.14 3.83
C LEU A 592 -9.68 -8.40 4.70
N ARG A 593 -10.67 -9.28 4.52
CA ARG A 593 -10.75 -10.55 5.26
C ARG A 593 -9.57 -11.45 4.92
N ASP A 594 -9.33 -11.65 3.63
CA ASP A 594 -8.25 -12.52 3.14
C ASP A 594 -6.88 -11.96 3.57
N ASP A 595 -6.73 -10.63 3.56
CA ASP A 595 -5.51 -9.95 4.01
C ASP A 595 -5.28 -10.13 5.51
N LEU A 596 -6.30 -9.92 6.33
CA LEU A 596 -6.21 -10.17 7.78
C LEU A 596 -5.86 -11.64 8.06
N GLN A 597 -6.46 -12.58 7.34
CA GLN A 597 -6.15 -13.99 7.52
C GLN A 597 -4.68 -14.29 7.22
N LEU A 598 -4.13 -13.75 6.13
CA LEU A 598 -2.72 -13.90 5.80
C LEU A 598 -1.82 -13.29 6.88
N GLN A 599 -2.10 -12.07 7.32
CA GLN A 599 -1.31 -11.41 8.37
C GLN A 599 -1.35 -12.17 9.70
N LEU A 600 -2.48 -12.81 10.03
CA LEU A 600 -2.57 -13.68 11.20
C LEU A 600 -1.69 -14.92 11.04
N GLU A 601 -1.69 -15.54 9.86
CA GLU A 601 -0.87 -16.71 9.56
C GLU A 601 0.63 -16.37 9.61
N GLU A 602 1.05 -15.26 9.00
CA GLU A 602 2.45 -14.79 8.96
C GLU A 602 3.00 -14.41 10.34
N ASN A 603 2.22 -13.71 11.16
CA ASN A 603 2.68 -13.19 12.45
C ASN A 603 2.48 -14.17 13.62
N SER A 604 1.85 -15.31 13.38
CA SER A 604 1.62 -16.34 14.41
C SER A 604 2.75 -17.37 14.45
N LEU A 605 3.13 -17.79 15.66
CA LEU A 605 4.11 -18.87 15.84
C LEU A 605 3.38 -20.22 16.01
N ASN A 606 3.23 -20.97 14.92
CA ASN A 606 2.66 -22.33 14.90
C ASN A 606 1.32 -22.45 15.65
N VAL A 607 0.45 -21.46 15.47
CA VAL A 607 -0.90 -21.46 16.04
C VAL A 607 -1.83 -22.27 15.13
N LEU A 608 -2.89 -22.80 15.72
CA LEU A 608 -4.00 -23.44 14.99
C LEU A 608 -4.43 -22.57 13.80
N PRO A 609 -4.91 -23.16 12.68
CA PRO A 609 -5.39 -22.39 11.53
C PRO A 609 -6.41 -21.32 11.94
N PHE A 610 -6.34 -20.15 11.30
CA PHE A 610 -7.26 -19.05 11.55
C PHE A 610 -8.44 -19.09 10.59
N LYS A 611 -9.61 -18.69 11.09
CA LYS A 611 -10.79 -18.45 10.27
C LYS A 611 -11.38 -17.10 10.64
N VAL A 612 -11.37 -16.18 9.68
CA VAL A 612 -11.98 -14.86 9.83
C VAL A 612 -13.38 -14.88 9.25
N ILE A 613 -14.37 -14.46 10.04
CA ILE A 613 -15.78 -14.36 9.68
C ILE A 613 -16.22 -12.92 9.87
N LEU A 614 -16.71 -12.29 8.81
CA LEU A 614 -17.23 -10.92 8.84
C LEU A 614 -18.76 -10.96 8.84
N PHE A 615 -19.38 -10.36 9.85
CA PHE A 615 -20.84 -10.22 9.94
C PHE A 615 -21.22 -8.79 9.57
N ASN A 616 -21.98 -8.65 8.47
CA ASN A 616 -22.55 -7.37 8.08
C ASN A 616 -23.96 -7.24 8.65
N LYS A 617 -24.19 -6.23 9.51
CA LYS A 617 -25.55 -5.86 9.91
C LYS A 617 -26.16 -5.01 8.80
N ASN A 618 -26.89 -5.64 7.88
CA ASN A 618 -27.73 -4.92 6.93
C ASN A 618 -28.70 -3.94 7.63
#